data_AF-A0A101MMT4-F1
#
_entry.id   AF-A0A101MMT4-F1
#
_cell.length_a   1.000
_cell.length_b   1.000
_cell.length_c   1.000
_cell.angle_alpha   90.00
_cell.angle_beta   90.00
_cell.angle_gamma   90.00
#
_symmetry.space_group_name_H-M   'P 1'
#
loop_
_entity.id
_entity.type
_entity.pdbx_description
1 polymer ?
#
loop_
_entity_poly.entity_id
_entity_poly.type
_entity_poly.pdbx_seq_one_letter_code
_entity_poly.pdbx_strand_id
1 'polypeptide(L)'
;MFRDMIINERLIYERLGYHKGIIPYLGVHDQSTGAIRLADAKQGDLERYIQSHDETSEAIRVTWIQSLVETFWYIYSRKNLHQDVKPINILVENGGLKVVDFANAAMHDLDADMEEICAKDPLSRVDILGLGCIIYSIAAWRIFYYDFFEHDRWPEPGGLPATGDLLCKDIINKCWRDSYGTIKSLFEDVNVLSGTER
;
A
#
# COMPACT_ATOMS: atom_id res chain seq x y z
N MET A 1 -8.76 22.18 6.31
CA MET A 1 -8.91 20.96 5.49
C MET A 1 -7.74 20.76 4.55
N PHE A 2 -7.62 21.45 3.39
CA PHE A 2 -6.48 21.25 2.47
C PHE A 2 -5.09 21.52 3.07
N ARG A 3 -4.96 22.62 3.83
CA ARG A 3 -3.69 22.95 4.49
C ARG A 3 -3.27 21.91 5.54
N ASP A 4 -4.24 21.35 6.25
CA ASP A 4 -3.99 20.36 7.30
C ASP A 4 -3.54 19.03 6.69
N MET A 5 -4.11 18.63 5.55
CA MET A 5 -3.68 17.44 4.79
C MET A 5 -2.23 17.57 4.30
N ILE A 6 -1.84 18.73 3.77
CA ILE A 6 -0.46 18.97 3.32
C ILE A 6 0.53 18.94 4.50
N ILE A 7 0.14 19.52 5.64
CA ILE A 7 0.97 19.48 6.85
C ILE A 7 1.10 18.03 7.35
N ASN A 8 0.00 17.27 7.37
CA ASN A 8 0.00 15.86 7.75
C ASN A 8 0.94 15.04 6.86
N GLU A 9 0.77 15.15 5.54
CA GLU A 9 1.61 14.46 4.56
C GLU A 9 3.10 14.76 4.76
N ARG A 10 3.45 16.05 4.96
CA ARG A 10 4.83 16.45 5.27
C ARG A 10 5.37 15.76 6.52
N LEU A 11 4.61 15.76 7.61
CA LEU A 11 5.03 15.15 8.88
C LEU A 11 5.23 13.64 8.73
N ILE A 12 4.39 12.99 7.93
CA ILE A 12 4.53 11.55 7.61
C ILE A 12 5.84 11.31 6.88
N TYR A 13 6.13 12.06 5.81
CA TYR A 13 7.41 11.94 5.10
C TYR A 13 8.62 12.21 6.01
N GLU A 14 8.57 13.23 6.86
CA GLU A 14 9.63 13.53 7.82
C GLU A 14 9.85 12.38 8.82
N ARG A 15 8.78 11.70 9.26
CA ARG A 15 8.86 10.56 10.17
C ARG A 15 9.37 9.27 9.51
N LEU A 16 8.91 9.02 8.29
CA LEU A 16 9.33 7.87 7.49
C LEU A 16 10.76 8.04 7.01
N GLY A 17 11.22 9.25 6.72
CA GLY A 17 12.56 9.46 6.18
C GLY A 17 12.77 8.68 4.88
N TYR A 18 14.01 8.24 4.62
CA TYR A 18 14.31 7.47 3.42
C TYR A 18 13.97 5.99 3.58
N HIS A 19 13.18 5.47 2.65
CA HIS A 19 12.96 4.03 2.46
C HIS A 19 12.92 3.71 0.96
N LYS A 20 13.46 2.55 0.56
CA LYS A 20 13.56 2.15 -0.85
C LYS A 20 12.21 2.07 -1.57
N GLY A 21 11.12 1.80 -0.86
CA GLY A 21 9.78 1.69 -1.43
C GLY A 21 8.90 2.92 -1.25
N ILE A 22 9.43 4.04 -0.75
CA ILE A 22 8.69 5.31 -0.62
C ILE A 22 9.29 6.30 -1.62
N ILE A 23 8.46 7.11 -2.26
CA ILE A 23 8.97 8.16 -3.15
C ILE A 23 9.82 9.16 -2.34
N PRO A 24 11.05 9.50 -2.77
CA PRO A 24 11.90 10.40 -2.00
C PRO A 24 11.27 11.77 -1.75
N TYR A 25 11.20 12.15 -0.47
CA TYR A 25 10.84 13.49 -0.04
C TYR A 25 12.03 14.45 -0.16
N LEU A 26 11.85 15.55 -0.88
CA LEU A 26 12.89 16.54 -1.20
C LEU A 26 12.74 17.85 -0.40
N GLY A 27 11.89 17.86 0.62
CA GLY A 27 11.67 19.02 1.49
C GLY A 27 10.45 19.86 1.11
N VAL A 28 10.27 20.96 1.85
CA VAL A 28 9.19 21.92 1.61
C VAL A 28 9.53 22.77 0.38
N HIS A 29 8.59 22.83 -0.57
CA HIS A 29 8.67 23.72 -1.73
C HIS A 29 8.38 25.18 -1.36
N ASP A 30 7.30 25.38 -0.60
CA ASP A 30 6.75 26.69 -0.27
C ASP A 30 6.19 26.68 1.16
N GLN A 31 6.75 27.54 2.01
CA GLN A 31 6.39 27.64 3.43
C GLN A 31 5.00 28.26 3.65
N SER A 32 4.51 29.08 2.71
CA SER A 32 3.23 29.77 2.83
C SER A 32 2.05 28.83 2.59
N THR A 33 2.17 27.99 1.57
CA THR A 33 1.17 26.98 1.20
C THR A 33 1.38 25.64 1.91
N GLY A 34 2.60 25.37 2.35
CA GLY A 34 3.02 24.08 2.90
C GLY A 34 3.41 23.06 1.82
N ALA A 35 3.33 23.42 0.53
CA ALA A 35 3.59 22.50 -0.58
C ALA A 35 4.94 21.80 -0.43
N ILE A 36 4.97 20.51 -0.74
CA ILE A 36 6.17 19.67 -0.64
C ILE A 36 6.75 19.34 -2.01
N ARG A 37 8.03 18.98 -2.05
CA ARG A 37 8.70 18.44 -3.23
C ARG A 37 8.94 16.96 -3.04
N LEU A 38 8.57 16.17 -4.05
CA LEU A 38 8.86 14.75 -4.14
C LEU A 38 9.74 14.50 -5.36
N ALA A 39 10.51 13.41 -5.36
CA ALA A 39 11.21 12.98 -6.56
C ALA A 39 10.22 12.58 -7.65
N ASP A 40 10.63 12.80 -8.90
CA ASP A 40 9.85 12.43 -10.07
C ASP A 40 9.92 10.91 -10.33
N ALA A 41 8.80 10.30 -10.70
CA ALA A 41 8.70 8.89 -11.09
C ALA A 41 8.21 8.79 -12.54
N LYS A 42 9.13 8.46 -13.45
CA LYS A 42 8.91 8.64 -14.90
C LYS A 42 8.01 7.58 -15.51
N GLN A 43 7.89 6.41 -14.88
CA GLN A 43 7.04 5.33 -15.40
C GLN A 43 5.58 5.45 -14.94
N GLY A 44 5.26 6.50 -14.16
CA GLY A 44 3.91 6.80 -13.73
C GLY A 44 3.40 5.87 -12.62
N ASP A 45 2.09 5.92 -12.40
CA ASP A 45 1.41 5.07 -11.43
C ASP A 45 1.16 3.65 -11.97
N LEU A 46 0.94 2.72 -11.05
CA LEU A 46 0.77 1.30 -11.32
C LEU A 46 -0.50 1.02 -12.15
N GLU A 47 -1.53 1.85 -12.01
CA GLU A 47 -2.75 1.75 -12.82
C GLU A 47 -2.43 1.93 -14.30
N ARG A 48 -1.83 3.07 -14.64
CA ARG A 48 -1.40 3.37 -16.00
C ARG A 48 -0.35 2.38 -16.48
N TYR A 49 0.56 1.97 -15.61
CA TYR A 49 1.63 1.04 -15.98
C TYR A 49 1.06 -0.30 -16.46
N ILE A 50 0.21 -0.95 -15.66
CA ILE A 50 -0.40 -2.25 -16.02
C ILE A 50 -1.28 -2.13 -17.27
N GLN A 51 -2.02 -1.03 -17.43
CA GLN A 51 -2.89 -0.83 -18.60
C GLN A 51 -2.12 -0.59 -19.92
N SER A 52 -0.87 -0.14 -19.85
CA SER A 52 -0.07 0.26 -21.01
C SER A 52 1.08 -0.68 -21.35
N HIS A 53 1.31 -1.72 -20.55
CA HIS A 53 2.40 -2.67 -20.73
C HIS A 53 1.88 -4.10 -20.74
N ASP A 54 2.55 -4.94 -21.53
CA ASP A 54 2.34 -6.39 -21.50
C ASP A 54 2.67 -6.95 -20.10
N GLU A 55 2.06 -8.09 -19.79
CA GLU A 55 2.27 -8.79 -18.53
C GLU A 55 3.76 -9.09 -18.31
N THR A 56 4.26 -8.68 -17.15
CA THR A 56 5.64 -8.98 -16.75
C THR A 56 5.77 -10.41 -16.22
N SER A 57 7.01 -10.92 -16.16
CA SER A 57 7.25 -12.27 -15.67
C SER A 57 6.76 -12.46 -14.24
N GLU A 58 6.35 -13.68 -13.90
CA GLU A 58 5.90 -14.03 -12.55
C GLU A 58 6.93 -13.66 -11.48
N ALA A 59 8.22 -13.87 -11.73
CA ALA A 59 9.30 -13.51 -10.81
C ALA A 59 9.35 -11.99 -10.51
N ILE A 60 9.11 -11.14 -11.51
CA ILE A 60 9.02 -9.68 -11.30
C ILE A 60 7.79 -9.35 -10.46
N ARG A 61 6.65 -9.96 -10.75
CA ARG A 61 5.40 -9.75 -10.01
C ARG A 61 5.50 -10.18 -8.55
N VAL A 62 6.12 -11.32 -8.27
CA VAL A 62 6.44 -11.78 -6.91
C VAL A 62 7.35 -10.78 -6.21
N THR A 63 8.40 -10.29 -6.88
CA THR A 63 9.31 -9.28 -6.33
C THR A 63 8.57 -7.98 -5.99
N TRP A 64 7.66 -7.54 -6.87
CA TRP A 64 6.83 -6.36 -6.66
C TRP A 64 5.92 -6.52 -5.44
N ILE A 65 5.21 -7.64 -5.34
CA ILE A 65 4.33 -7.94 -4.20
C ILE A 65 5.10 -7.97 -2.88
N GLN A 66 6.26 -8.63 -2.86
CA GLN A 66 7.12 -8.66 -1.67
C GLN A 66 7.59 -7.27 -1.27
N SER A 67 8.11 -6.49 -2.22
CA SER A 67 8.61 -5.13 -1.95
C SER A 67 7.51 -4.17 -1.49
N LEU A 68 6.30 -4.33 -2.03
CA LEU A 68 5.13 -3.56 -1.62
C LEU A 68 4.79 -3.85 -0.16
N VAL A 69 4.63 -5.12 0.20
CA VAL A 69 4.24 -5.51 1.56
C VAL A 69 5.36 -5.20 2.57
N GLU A 70 6.63 -5.36 2.21
CA GLU A 70 7.77 -4.89 3.01
C GLU A 70 7.70 -3.38 3.28
N THR A 71 7.31 -2.59 2.27
CA THR A 71 7.18 -1.13 2.41
C THR A 71 6.04 -0.75 3.33
N PHE A 72 4.90 -1.42 3.24
CA PHE A 72 3.78 -1.15 4.14
C PHE A 72 4.04 -1.64 5.56
N TRP A 73 4.78 -2.75 5.74
CA TRP A 73 5.30 -3.15 7.03
C TRP A 73 6.22 -2.08 7.63
N TYR A 74 7.10 -1.49 6.81
CA TYR A 74 7.93 -0.36 7.23
C TYR A 74 7.06 0.83 7.71
N ILE A 75 6.09 1.27 6.90
CA ILE A 75 5.17 2.38 7.25
C ILE A 75 4.46 2.09 8.59
N TYR A 76 3.91 0.88 8.74
CA TYR A 76 3.26 0.41 9.97
C TYR A 76 4.19 0.41 11.17
N SER A 77 5.42 -0.09 11.02
CA SER A 77 6.43 -0.13 12.08
C SER A 77 6.84 1.27 12.58
N ARG A 78 6.66 2.29 11.73
CA ARG A 78 6.87 3.71 12.05
C ARG A 78 5.63 4.39 12.63
N LYS A 79 4.61 3.59 13.03
CA LYS A 79 3.36 4.03 13.66
C LYS A 79 2.50 4.91 12.75
N ASN A 80 2.45 4.57 11.47
CA ASN A 80 1.58 5.24 10.50
C ASN A 80 0.74 4.21 9.75
N LEU A 81 -0.42 4.65 9.29
CA LEU A 81 -1.30 3.93 8.36
C LEU A 81 -1.55 4.85 7.16
N HIS A 82 -1.50 4.32 5.95
CA HIS A 82 -1.61 5.11 4.72
C HIS A 82 -3.04 5.60 4.48
N GLN A 83 -4.04 4.77 4.79
CA GLN A 83 -5.49 5.04 4.70
C GLN A 83 -6.04 5.35 3.30
N ASP A 84 -5.21 5.31 2.26
CA ASP A 84 -5.63 5.51 0.86
C ASP A 84 -4.83 4.64 -0.12
N VAL A 85 -4.82 3.33 0.14
CA VAL A 85 -4.02 2.36 -0.59
C VAL A 85 -4.75 1.93 -1.87
N LYS A 86 -4.30 2.47 -3.01
CA LYS A 86 -4.86 2.20 -4.34
C LYS A 86 -3.81 2.25 -5.44
N PRO A 87 -4.04 1.64 -6.61
CA PRO A 87 -3.06 1.57 -7.69
C PRO A 87 -2.47 2.92 -8.13
N ILE A 88 -3.27 3.99 -8.14
CA ILE A 88 -2.79 5.33 -8.50
C ILE A 88 -1.79 5.93 -7.51
N ASN A 89 -1.77 5.44 -6.26
CA ASN A 89 -0.85 5.88 -5.20
C ASN A 89 0.40 4.99 -5.08
N ILE A 90 0.61 4.09 -6.05
CA ILE A 90 1.81 3.28 -6.19
C ILE A 90 2.47 3.64 -7.52
N LEU A 91 3.65 4.24 -7.47
CA LEU A 91 4.42 4.60 -8.65
C LEU A 91 5.36 3.46 -9.05
N VAL A 92 5.60 3.32 -10.34
CA VAL A 92 6.65 2.45 -10.88
C VAL A 92 7.87 3.33 -11.20
N GLU A 93 9.04 2.94 -10.71
CA GLU A 93 10.27 3.69 -10.95
C GLU A 93 11.49 2.76 -10.93
N ASN A 94 12.25 2.74 -12.02
CA ASN A 94 13.42 1.89 -12.25
C ASN A 94 13.16 0.41 -11.92
N GLY A 95 11.98 -0.09 -12.30
CA GLY A 95 11.57 -1.48 -12.08
C GLY A 95 11.16 -1.83 -10.65
N GLY A 96 11.07 -0.86 -9.74
CA GLY A 96 10.56 -1.02 -8.38
C GLY A 96 9.28 -0.21 -8.14
N LEU A 97 8.60 -0.52 -7.04
CA LEU A 97 7.40 0.19 -6.61
C LEU A 97 7.73 1.27 -5.57
N LYS A 98 7.04 2.41 -5.65
CA LYS A 98 7.16 3.55 -4.71
C LYS A 98 5.78 4.00 -4.23
N VAL A 99 5.56 3.96 -2.92
CA VAL A 99 4.36 4.52 -2.30
C VAL A 99 4.44 6.05 -2.29
N VAL A 100 3.33 6.70 -2.59
CA VAL A 100 3.14 8.16 -2.60
C VAL A 100 1.77 8.51 -2.01
N ASP A 101 1.54 9.80 -1.76
CA ASP A 101 0.28 10.39 -1.29
C ASP A 101 -0.13 9.97 0.13
N PHE A 102 0.49 10.63 1.12
CA PHE A 102 0.19 10.41 2.54
C PHE A 102 -0.78 11.47 3.09
N ALA A 103 -1.54 12.17 2.25
CA ALA A 103 -2.46 13.22 2.69
C ALA A 103 -3.49 12.73 3.71
N ASN A 104 -3.98 11.51 3.52
CA ASN A 104 -4.98 10.86 4.38
C ASN A 104 -4.37 9.98 5.49
N ALA A 105 -3.05 9.89 5.58
CA ALA A 105 -2.40 8.96 6.48
C ALA A 105 -2.69 9.27 7.95
N ALA A 106 -2.93 8.22 8.74
CA ALA A 106 -3.08 8.32 10.18
C ALA A 106 -1.71 8.17 10.86
N MET A 107 -1.37 9.13 11.72
CA MET A 107 -0.13 9.18 12.47
C MET A 107 -0.41 8.88 13.95
N HIS A 108 0.22 7.84 14.50
CA HIS A 108 0.10 7.48 15.92
C HIS A 108 1.36 7.85 16.72
N ASP A 109 1.27 7.82 18.04
CA ASP A 109 2.41 8.02 18.92
C ASP A 109 3.46 6.91 18.76
N LEU A 110 4.73 7.24 19.00
CA LEU A 110 5.84 6.30 18.76
C LEU A 110 5.80 5.07 19.68
N ASP A 111 5.20 5.20 20.86
CA ASP A 111 4.97 4.15 21.85
C ASP A 111 3.60 3.47 21.71
N ALA A 112 2.79 3.87 20.73
CA ALA A 112 1.46 3.29 20.51
C ALA A 112 1.54 1.78 20.21
N ASP A 113 0.65 1.01 20.82
CA ASP A 113 0.45 -0.40 20.49
C ASP A 113 -0.42 -0.52 19.23
N MET A 114 0.24 -0.78 18.10
CA MET A 114 -0.44 -0.90 16.82
C MET A 114 -1.26 -2.20 16.71
N GLU A 115 -0.95 -3.24 17.49
CA GLU A 115 -1.76 -4.46 17.52
C GLU A 115 -3.08 -4.18 18.24
N GLU A 116 -3.04 -3.44 19.35
CA GLU A 116 -4.24 -2.99 20.07
C GLU A 116 -5.09 -2.03 19.24
N ILE A 117 -4.47 -1.05 18.56
CA ILE A 117 -5.16 -0.15 17.62
C ILE A 117 -5.87 -0.99 16.56
N CYS A 118 -5.15 -1.94 15.95
CA CYS A 118 -5.73 -2.78 14.92
C CYS A 118 -6.82 -3.71 15.41
N ALA A 119 -6.76 -4.19 16.65
CA ALA A 119 -7.81 -5.02 17.21
C ALA A 119 -9.10 -4.23 17.48
N LYS A 120 -8.99 -2.95 17.86
CA LYS A 120 -10.12 -2.11 18.28
C LYS A 120 -10.80 -1.37 17.13
N ASP A 121 -10.05 -0.99 16.11
CA ASP A 121 -10.55 -0.15 15.02
C ASP A 121 -10.39 -0.83 13.66
N PRO A 122 -11.49 -1.30 13.03
CA PRO A 122 -11.45 -1.84 11.67
C PRO A 122 -10.88 -0.88 10.63
N LEU A 123 -11.00 0.44 10.82
CA LEU A 123 -10.46 1.44 9.89
C LEU A 123 -8.94 1.36 9.80
N SER A 124 -8.27 0.88 10.84
CA SER A 124 -6.82 0.69 10.81
C SER A 124 -6.35 -0.43 9.87
N ARG A 125 -7.28 -1.31 9.45
CA ARG A 125 -6.99 -2.46 8.58
C ARG A 125 -7.35 -2.18 7.12
N VAL A 126 -7.88 -1.02 6.77
CA VAL A 126 -8.21 -0.66 5.37
C VAL A 126 -6.99 -0.68 4.45
N ASP A 127 -5.78 -0.44 4.97
CA ASP A 127 -4.54 -0.63 4.21
C ASP A 127 -4.36 -2.07 3.74
N ILE A 128 -4.74 -3.06 4.56
CA ILE A 128 -4.68 -4.49 4.22
C ILE A 128 -5.66 -4.80 3.08
N LEU A 129 -6.85 -4.20 3.09
CA LEU A 129 -7.81 -4.31 1.99
C LEU A 129 -7.23 -3.78 0.67
N GLY A 130 -6.72 -2.54 0.70
CA GLY A 130 -6.10 -1.91 -0.47
C GLY A 130 -4.88 -2.68 -0.96
N LEU A 131 -4.05 -3.21 -0.06
CA LEU A 131 -2.96 -4.12 -0.39
C LEU A 131 -3.47 -5.38 -1.09
N GLY A 132 -4.55 -5.99 -0.62
CA GLY A 132 -5.19 -7.12 -1.32
C GLY A 132 -5.59 -6.79 -2.76
N CYS A 133 -6.13 -5.60 -2.99
CA CYS A 133 -6.46 -5.10 -4.33
C CYS A 133 -5.22 -4.86 -5.23
N ILE A 134 -4.14 -4.30 -4.69
CA ILE A 134 -2.90 -4.08 -5.45
C ILE A 134 -2.20 -5.42 -5.74
N ILE A 135 -2.14 -6.33 -4.76
CA ILE A 135 -1.57 -7.67 -4.95
C ILE A 135 -2.35 -8.41 -6.03
N TYR A 136 -3.68 -8.35 -6.01
CA TYR A 136 -4.51 -8.87 -7.11
C TYR A 136 -4.15 -8.21 -8.44
N SER A 137 -4.04 -6.88 -8.46
CA SER A 137 -3.78 -6.13 -9.70
C SER A 137 -2.47 -6.55 -10.35
N ILE A 138 -1.43 -6.76 -9.54
CA ILE A 138 -0.13 -7.27 -9.99
C ILE A 138 -0.29 -8.74 -10.43
N ALA A 139 -0.86 -9.60 -9.58
CA ALA A 139 -0.98 -11.04 -9.80
C ALA A 139 -1.82 -11.42 -11.03
N ALA A 140 -2.86 -10.66 -11.35
CA ALA A 140 -3.71 -10.85 -12.52
C ALA A 140 -3.29 -10.00 -13.72
N TRP A 141 -2.30 -9.12 -13.53
CA TRP A 141 -1.94 -8.05 -14.46
C TRP A 141 -3.18 -7.28 -14.97
N ARG A 142 -4.09 -6.95 -14.04
CA ARG A 142 -5.38 -6.32 -14.33
C ARG A 142 -5.83 -5.49 -13.15
N ILE A 143 -6.12 -4.22 -13.39
CA ILE A 143 -6.48 -3.26 -12.34
C ILE A 143 -7.77 -3.64 -11.64
N PHE A 144 -7.70 -3.60 -10.30
CA PHE A 144 -8.81 -3.70 -9.40
C PHE A 144 -8.51 -2.88 -8.13
N TYR A 145 -9.50 -2.14 -7.66
CA TYR A 145 -9.49 -1.52 -6.34
C TYR A 145 -10.89 -1.53 -5.76
N TYR A 146 -10.95 -1.39 -4.44
CA TYR A 146 -12.19 -1.27 -3.69
C TYR A 146 -12.00 -0.14 -2.68
N ASP A 147 -12.88 0.86 -2.72
CA ASP A 147 -12.85 1.97 -1.78
C ASP A 147 -13.74 1.66 -0.58
N PHE A 148 -13.11 1.42 0.58
CA PHE A 148 -13.83 1.19 1.82
C PHE A 148 -14.68 2.39 2.22
N PHE A 149 -14.19 3.61 2.03
CA PHE A 149 -14.84 4.83 2.52
C PHE A 149 -16.02 5.25 1.64
N GLU A 150 -16.02 4.89 0.36
CA GLU A 150 -17.20 5.06 -0.51
C GLU A 150 -18.33 4.09 -0.15
N HIS A 151 -17.99 2.88 0.31
CA HIS A 151 -18.97 1.83 0.61
C HIS A 151 -19.33 1.69 2.10
N ASP A 152 -18.50 2.24 2.98
CA ASP A 152 -18.57 2.13 4.45
C ASP A 152 -18.67 0.67 4.95
N ARG A 153 -18.01 -0.26 4.24
CA ARG A 153 -18.01 -1.70 4.55
C ARG A 153 -16.91 -2.45 3.83
N TRP A 154 -16.63 -3.65 4.31
CA TRP A 154 -15.78 -4.61 3.59
C TRP A 154 -16.52 -5.18 2.36
N PRO A 155 -15.82 -5.53 1.26
CA PRO A 155 -16.46 -6.09 0.08
C PRO A 155 -17.15 -7.42 0.36
N GLU A 156 -18.32 -7.60 -0.25
CA GLU A 156 -18.98 -8.90 -0.28
C GLU A 156 -18.33 -9.82 -1.34
N PRO A 157 -18.25 -11.15 -1.11
CA PRO A 157 -17.62 -12.08 -2.03
C PRO A 157 -18.13 -12.01 -3.49
N GLY A 158 -19.41 -11.68 -3.69
CA GLY A 158 -20.02 -11.59 -5.01
C GLY A 158 -19.55 -10.37 -5.85
N GLY A 159 -18.95 -9.36 -5.21
CA GLY A 159 -18.42 -8.16 -5.87
C GLY A 159 -16.91 -8.23 -6.15
N LEU A 160 -16.25 -9.32 -5.75
CA LEU A 160 -14.80 -9.48 -5.89
C LEU A 160 -14.46 -10.26 -7.17
N PRO A 161 -13.37 -9.91 -7.86
CA PRO A 161 -12.95 -10.65 -9.04
C PRO A 161 -12.42 -12.05 -8.65
N ALA A 162 -12.58 -13.01 -9.54
CA ALA A 162 -12.12 -14.37 -9.31
C ALA A 162 -10.59 -14.44 -9.16
N THR A 163 -10.12 -15.18 -8.15
CA THR A 163 -8.69 -15.39 -7.87
C THR A 163 -8.12 -16.67 -8.45
N GLY A 164 -8.95 -17.53 -9.05
CA GLY A 164 -8.57 -18.77 -9.78
C GLY A 164 -7.25 -19.43 -9.36
N ASP A 165 -6.36 -19.59 -10.33
CA ASP A 165 -4.99 -20.08 -10.17
C ASP A 165 -3.97 -18.94 -10.07
N LEU A 166 -4.41 -17.75 -9.64
CA LEU A 166 -3.49 -16.62 -9.47
C LEU A 166 -2.45 -16.93 -8.38
N LEU A 167 -1.25 -16.40 -8.60
CA LEU A 167 -0.23 -16.30 -7.57
C LEU A 167 -0.84 -15.53 -6.36
N CYS A 168 -0.42 -15.87 -5.13
CA CYS A 168 -0.93 -15.23 -3.91
C CYS A 168 -2.46 -15.30 -3.68
N LYS A 169 -3.21 -16.20 -4.34
CA LYS A 169 -4.69 -16.26 -4.18
C LYS A 169 -5.17 -16.33 -2.72
N ASP A 170 -4.47 -17.08 -1.87
CA ASP A 170 -4.86 -17.22 -0.47
C ASP A 170 -4.63 -15.93 0.31
N ILE A 171 -3.54 -15.21 0.02
CA ILE A 171 -3.23 -13.90 0.61
C ILE A 171 -4.27 -12.87 0.18
N ILE A 172 -4.58 -12.80 -1.12
CA ILE A 172 -5.60 -11.90 -1.68
C ILE A 172 -6.95 -12.14 -0.98
N ASN A 173 -7.37 -13.39 -0.88
CA ASN A 173 -8.64 -13.75 -0.24
C ASN A 173 -8.66 -13.45 1.27
N LYS A 174 -7.54 -13.64 1.98
CA LYS A 174 -7.43 -13.28 3.40
C LYS A 174 -7.52 -11.76 3.60
N CYS A 175 -6.90 -10.95 2.74
CA CYS A 175 -7.06 -9.49 2.76
C CYS A 175 -8.53 -9.10 2.58
N TRP A 176 -9.20 -9.65 1.56
CA TRP A 176 -10.61 -9.34 1.27
C TRP A 176 -11.62 -9.92 2.25
N ARG A 177 -11.20 -10.76 3.20
CA ARG A 177 -12.05 -11.31 4.26
C ARG A 177 -11.69 -10.76 5.64
N ASP A 178 -10.85 -9.72 5.68
CA ASP A 178 -10.39 -9.10 6.93
C ASP A 178 -9.76 -10.13 7.89
N SER A 179 -9.03 -11.10 7.33
CA SER A 179 -8.48 -12.23 8.10
C SER A 179 -7.09 -11.96 8.68
N TYR A 180 -6.42 -10.89 8.26
CA TYR A 180 -5.17 -10.43 8.86
C TYR A 180 -5.46 -9.37 9.90
N GLY A 181 -5.06 -9.61 11.15
CA GLY A 181 -5.23 -8.65 12.23
C GLY A 181 -4.31 -7.43 12.11
N THR A 182 -3.18 -7.55 11.40
CA THR A 182 -2.18 -6.48 11.24
C THR A 182 -1.41 -6.62 9.93
N ILE A 183 -0.79 -5.51 9.49
CA ILE A 183 0.17 -5.53 8.36
C ILE A 183 1.35 -6.49 8.65
N LYS A 184 1.75 -6.64 9.91
CA LYS A 184 2.76 -7.62 10.33
C LYS A 184 2.39 -9.05 9.90
N SER A 185 1.17 -9.47 10.22
CA SER A 185 0.70 -10.83 9.90
C SER A 185 0.60 -11.08 8.40
N LEU A 186 0.24 -10.06 7.61
CA LEU A 186 0.30 -10.11 6.15
C LEU A 186 1.75 -10.25 5.65
N PHE A 187 2.67 -9.44 6.18
CA PHE A 187 4.09 -9.49 5.81
C PHE A 187 4.74 -10.84 6.12
N GLU A 188 4.43 -11.42 7.27
CA GLU A 188 4.92 -12.76 7.65
C GLU A 188 4.42 -13.84 6.65
N ASP A 189 3.14 -13.81 6.27
CA ASP A 189 2.56 -14.78 5.31
C ASP A 189 3.16 -14.62 3.90
N VAL A 190 3.35 -13.39 3.43
CA VAL A 190 4.00 -13.09 2.13
C VAL A 190 5.45 -13.58 2.11
N ASN A 191 6.19 -13.47 3.21
CA ASN A 191 7.58 -13.93 3.27
C ASN A 191 7.69 -15.46 3.27
N VAL A 192 6.72 -16.20 3.80
CA VAL A 192 6.72 -17.67 3.74
C VAL A 192 6.64 -18.18 2.29
N LEU A 193 5.96 -17.45 1.39
CA LEU A 193 5.93 -17.81 -0.04
C LEU A 193 7.33 -17.88 -0.66
N SER A 194 8.27 -17.05 -0.21
CA SER A 194 9.65 -17.05 -0.71
C SER A 194 10.52 -18.23 -0.24
N GLY A 195 10.07 -18.95 0.80
CA GLY A 195 10.77 -20.10 1.36
C GLY A 195 10.46 -21.45 0.69
N THR A 196 9.46 -21.48 -0.20
CA THR A 196 8.94 -22.74 -0.78
C THR A 196 9.55 -23.06 -2.16
N GLU A 197 10.36 -22.16 -2.72
CA GLU A 197 11.08 -22.33 -4.00
C GLU A 197 12.59 -22.55 -3.83
N ARG A 198 13.03 -23.30 -2.81
CA ARG A 198 14.43 -23.74 -2.68
C ARG A 198 14.58 -25.25 -2.74
#